data_AF-A0A931SEC8-F1
#
_entry.id   AF-A0A931SEC8-F1
#
_cell.length_a   1.000
_cell.length_b   1.000
_cell.length_c   1.000
_cell.angle_alpha   90.00
_cell.angle_beta   90.00
_cell.angle_gamma   90.00
#
_symmetry.space_group_name_H-M   'P 1'
#
loop_
_entity.id
_entity.type
_entity.pdbx_description
1 polymer ?
#
loop_
_entity_poly.entity_id
_entity_poly.type
_entity_poly.pdbx_seq_one_letter_code
_entity_poly.pdbx_strand_id
1 'polypeptide(L)'
;MRPRVLVVYKKDAYQQYIQEQRDPHLLRLLRRAHADAQDMERAHAAHEEALNAIVHALRQLPVEFDLAYRADLKITRRYRLVVSVGGDGTFLQAARSVMRTPILGVNSDPLRSEAVFCAATRRTFPRLMRLALQGRLPALRLHRLQVRLNGRPLALRALNDVLVVHDDPATMSRYRLRIGAREETQKSSGLWVSTAAGSSSAVLAAGGVRLPWGAKRFQYRPREIYRGRLSRCRLRGGVLPPRAELRVTWLMRRGSAFLDGPHVKIPLRFADRLEIRLSLTDPLRVLGLRSNSR
;
A
#
# COMPACT_ATOMS: atom_id res chain seq x y z
N MET A 1 21.38 -24.62 8.16
CA MET A 1 20.35 -24.36 7.12
C MET A 1 20.56 -22.97 6.54
N ARG A 2 20.64 -22.80 5.21
CA ARG A 2 20.80 -21.48 4.59
C ARG A 2 19.52 -20.66 4.78
N PRO A 3 19.60 -19.36 5.11
CA PRO A 3 18.42 -18.52 5.23
C PRO A 3 17.75 -18.37 3.85
N ARG A 4 16.41 -18.49 3.83
CA ARG A 4 15.61 -18.35 2.62
C ARG A 4 14.94 -16.98 2.52
N VAL A 5 15.00 -16.38 1.33
CA VAL A 5 14.52 -15.04 1.01
C VAL A 5 13.44 -15.12 -0.04
N LEU A 6 12.36 -14.36 0.11
CA LEU A 6 11.35 -14.22 -0.94
C LEU A 6 11.56 -12.90 -1.67
N VAL A 7 11.76 -12.95 -2.98
CA VAL A 7 11.82 -11.76 -3.83
C VAL A 7 10.47 -11.58 -4.51
N VAL A 8 9.76 -10.52 -4.17
CA VAL A 8 8.47 -10.13 -4.76
C VAL A 8 8.72 -9.06 -5.80
N TYR A 9 8.36 -9.31 -7.05
CA TYR A 9 8.58 -8.39 -8.17
C TYR A 9 7.26 -8.00 -8.86
N LYS A 10 7.30 -6.98 -9.72
CA LYS A 10 6.16 -6.60 -10.56
C LYS A 10 6.40 -6.99 -12.01
N LYS A 11 5.31 -7.16 -12.75
CA LYS A 11 5.28 -6.94 -14.20
C LYS A 11 4.77 -5.52 -14.38
N ASP A 12 5.50 -4.72 -15.13
CA ASP A 12 5.11 -3.34 -15.42
C ASP A 12 4.15 -3.27 -16.64
N ALA A 13 3.70 -2.06 -16.96
CA ALA A 13 2.76 -1.83 -18.04
C ALA A 13 3.33 -2.25 -19.41
N TYR A 14 4.64 -2.13 -19.62
CA TYR A 14 5.28 -2.57 -20.86
C TYR A 14 5.16 -4.09 -20.99
N GLN A 15 5.61 -4.83 -19.98
CA GLN A 15 5.53 -6.29 -19.99
C GLN A 15 4.09 -6.77 -20.17
N GLN A 16 3.14 -6.21 -19.41
CA GLN A 16 1.75 -6.64 -19.47
C GLN A 16 1.06 -6.29 -20.80
N TYR A 17 1.15 -5.05 -21.24
CA TYR A 17 0.36 -4.60 -22.40
C TYR A 17 1.07 -4.82 -23.73
N ILE A 18 2.41 -4.71 -23.78
CA ILE A 18 3.17 -4.90 -25.02
C ILE A 18 3.58 -6.36 -25.21
N GLN A 19 4.27 -6.95 -24.23
CA GLN A 19 4.87 -8.28 -24.40
C GLN A 19 3.83 -9.39 -24.29
N GLU A 20 2.95 -9.31 -23.29
CA GLU A 20 1.95 -10.37 -23.01
C GLU A 20 0.66 -10.18 -23.82
N GLN A 21 0.01 -9.00 -23.72
CA GLN A 21 -1.28 -8.76 -24.37
C GLN A 21 -1.18 -8.31 -25.84
N ARG A 22 0.01 -7.83 -26.27
CA ARG A 22 0.23 -7.30 -27.62
C ARG A 22 -0.79 -6.24 -28.03
N ASP A 23 -1.05 -5.27 -27.16
CA ASP A 23 -1.99 -4.17 -27.38
C ASP A 23 -1.68 -3.44 -28.71
N PRO A 24 -2.60 -3.48 -29.71
CA PRO A 24 -2.34 -2.91 -31.03
C PRO A 24 -2.13 -1.40 -31.04
N HIS A 25 -2.74 -0.68 -30.10
CA HIS A 25 -2.63 0.77 -30.00
C HIS A 25 -1.24 1.15 -29.47
N LEU A 26 -0.80 0.52 -28.38
CA LEU A 26 0.51 0.80 -27.80
C LEU A 26 1.66 0.36 -28.72
N LEU A 27 1.51 -0.78 -29.40
CA LEU A 27 2.48 -1.21 -30.44
C LEU A 27 2.60 -0.20 -31.58
N ARG A 28 1.49 0.44 -31.98
CA ARG A 28 1.50 1.50 -33.00
C ARG A 28 2.24 2.74 -32.51
N LEU A 29 2.06 3.12 -31.25
CA LEU A 29 2.76 4.25 -30.64
C LEU A 29 4.27 4.01 -30.57
N LEU A 30 4.70 2.80 -30.19
CA LEU A 30 6.12 2.42 -30.19
C LEU A 30 6.75 2.50 -31.58
N ARG A 31 6.08 1.98 -32.62
CA ARG A 31 6.56 2.08 -34.02
C ARG A 31 6.71 3.52 -34.50
N ARG A 32 5.91 4.43 -33.95
CA ARG A 32 5.96 5.87 -34.27
C ARG A 32 6.91 6.65 -33.36
N ALA A 33 7.70 5.98 -32.53
CA ALA A 33 8.60 6.61 -31.56
C ALA A 33 7.89 7.65 -30.66
N HIS A 34 6.64 7.38 -30.26
CA HIS A 34 5.91 8.27 -29.37
C HIS A 34 6.62 8.39 -28.02
N ALA A 35 6.85 9.62 -27.56
CA ALA A 35 7.66 9.90 -26.36
C ALA A 35 7.18 9.11 -25.12
N ASP A 36 5.87 9.12 -24.84
CA ASP A 36 5.31 8.39 -23.68
C ASP A 36 5.47 6.87 -23.79
N ALA A 37 5.42 6.32 -25.00
CA ALA A 37 5.61 4.88 -25.22
C ALA A 37 7.09 4.49 -25.03
N GLN A 38 8.02 5.35 -25.50
CA GLN A 38 9.45 5.19 -25.24
C GLN A 38 9.78 5.35 -23.74
N ASP A 39 9.09 6.23 -23.03
CA ASP A 39 9.24 6.35 -21.58
C ASP A 39 8.79 5.09 -20.84
N MET A 40 7.70 4.47 -21.28
CA MET A 40 7.26 3.17 -20.76
C MET A 40 8.31 2.08 -21.00
N GLU A 41 8.94 2.04 -22.17
CA GLU A 41 10.04 1.11 -22.49
C GLU A 41 11.29 1.36 -21.62
N ARG A 42 11.68 2.62 -21.42
CA ARG A 42 12.80 2.98 -20.55
C ARG A 42 12.55 2.58 -19.10
N ALA A 43 11.34 2.78 -18.60
CA ALA A 43 10.95 2.34 -17.26
C ALA A 43 10.98 0.81 -17.11
N HIS A 44 10.62 0.08 -18.17
CA HIS A 44 10.73 -1.38 -18.21
C HIS A 44 12.17 -1.85 -18.16
N ALA A 45 13.04 -1.29 -19.01
CA ALA A 45 14.47 -1.62 -19.01
C ALA A 45 15.13 -1.35 -17.64
N ALA A 46 14.80 -0.23 -16.99
CA ALA A 46 15.29 0.07 -15.64
C ALA A 46 14.81 -0.96 -14.60
N HIS A 47 13.55 -1.39 -14.69
CA HIS A 47 13.00 -2.41 -13.81
C HIS A 47 13.70 -3.77 -13.98
N GLU A 48 13.89 -4.22 -15.22
CA GLU A 48 14.57 -5.46 -15.56
C GLU A 48 16.06 -5.43 -15.14
N GLU A 49 16.77 -4.33 -15.41
CA GLU A 49 18.16 -4.15 -14.96
C GLU A 49 18.26 -4.28 -13.43
N ALA A 50 17.34 -3.62 -12.71
CA ALA A 50 17.30 -3.72 -11.27
C ALA A 50 17.03 -5.16 -10.82
N LEU A 51 15.98 -5.82 -11.31
CA LEU A 51 15.62 -7.18 -10.92
C LEU A 51 16.77 -8.17 -11.17
N ASN A 52 17.41 -8.09 -12.35
CA ASN A 52 18.55 -8.92 -12.70
C ASN A 52 19.76 -8.67 -11.78
N ALA A 53 20.05 -7.42 -11.44
CA ALA A 53 21.10 -7.08 -10.48
C ALA A 53 20.81 -7.62 -9.07
N ILE A 54 19.55 -7.59 -8.61
CA ILE A 54 19.14 -8.15 -7.33
C ILE A 54 19.32 -9.67 -7.31
N VAL A 55 18.85 -10.37 -8.35
CA VAL A 55 19.00 -11.83 -8.49
C VAL A 55 20.47 -12.22 -8.54
N HIS A 56 21.29 -11.50 -9.32
CA HIS A 56 22.73 -11.73 -9.37
C HIS A 56 23.38 -11.55 -7.99
N ALA A 57 23.07 -10.46 -7.29
CA ALA A 57 23.62 -10.22 -5.94
C ALA A 57 23.21 -11.31 -4.93
N LEU A 58 21.99 -11.83 -5.01
CA LEU A 58 21.53 -12.92 -4.13
C LEU A 58 22.27 -14.24 -4.40
N ARG A 59 22.59 -14.55 -5.67
CA ARG A 59 23.39 -15.75 -6.04
C ARG A 59 24.80 -15.73 -5.45
N GLN A 60 25.35 -14.54 -5.17
CA GLN A 60 26.68 -14.36 -4.56
C GLN A 60 26.66 -14.39 -3.02
N LEU A 61 25.49 -14.60 -2.41
CA LEU A 61 25.33 -14.65 -0.95
C LEU A 61 24.98 -16.08 -0.50
N PRO A 62 25.30 -16.46 0.75
CA PRO A 62 24.98 -17.80 1.27
C PRO A 62 23.49 -17.92 1.65
N VAL A 63 22.59 -17.65 0.70
CA VAL A 63 21.13 -17.65 0.86
C VAL A 63 20.47 -18.51 -0.19
N GLU A 64 19.30 -19.02 0.13
CA GLU A 64 18.37 -19.53 -0.87
C GLU A 64 17.34 -18.45 -1.15
N PHE A 65 16.78 -18.39 -2.37
CA PHE A 65 15.72 -17.46 -2.68
C PHE A 65 14.68 -18.02 -3.63
N ASP A 66 13.44 -17.54 -3.47
CA ASP A 66 12.33 -17.79 -4.39
C ASP A 66 11.91 -16.45 -5.02
N LEU A 67 11.43 -16.48 -6.27
CA LEU A 67 10.85 -15.33 -6.95
C LEU A 67 9.33 -15.49 -7.00
N ALA A 68 8.60 -14.42 -6.71
CA ALA A 68 7.14 -14.39 -6.80
C ALA A 68 6.65 -13.10 -7.47
N TYR A 69 5.79 -13.25 -8.47
CA TYR A 69 5.10 -12.11 -9.04
C TYR A 69 4.07 -11.57 -8.03
N ARG A 70 4.06 -10.26 -7.79
CA ARG A 70 3.24 -9.61 -6.76
C ARG A 70 1.74 -9.91 -6.87
N ALA A 71 1.20 -10.08 -8.08
CA ALA A 71 -0.23 -10.32 -8.28
C ALA A 71 -0.67 -11.71 -7.81
N ASP A 72 0.24 -12.70 -7.89
CA ASP A 72 -0.01 -14.10 -7.53
C ASP A 72 0.57 -14.46 -6.16
N LEU A 73 0.95 -13.45 -5.36
CA LEU A 73 1.71 -13.64 -4.14
C LEU A 73 0.91 -14.43 -3.08
N LYS A 74 1.34 -15.67 -2.86
CA LYS A 74 0.91 -16.52 -1.73
C LYS A 74 2.13 -16.97 -0.94
N ILE A 75 2.24 -16.50 0.30
CA ILE A 75 3.34 -16.90 1.19
C ILE A 75 2.94 -18.19 1.91
N THR A 76 3.35 -19.33 1.33
CA THR A 76 3.01 -20.68 1.83
C THR A 76 4.08 -21.30 2.72
N ARG A 77 5.29 -20.72 2.75
CA ARG A 77 6.43 -21.21 3.52
C ARG A 77 7.06 -20.09 4.34
N ARG A 78 7.92 -20.48 5.29
CA ARG A 78 8.62 -19.54 6.17
C ARG A 78 9.84 -18.93 5.47
N TYR A 79 9.86 -17.60 5.37
CA TYR A 79 11.01 -16.83 4.88
C TYR A 79 11.66 -16.03 6.01
N ARG A 80 12.98 -15.83 5.94
CA ARG A 80 13.73 -14.97 6.88
C ARG A 80 13.60 -13.48 6.53
N LEU A 81 13.41 -13.18 5.24
CA LEU A 81 13.26 -11.83 4.71
C LEU A 81 12.39 -11.87 3.45
N VAL A 82 11.54 -10.85 3.28
CA VAL A 82 10.90 -10.53 2.01
C VAL A 82 11.61 -9.33 1.40
N VAL A 83 11.92 -9.39 0.11
CA VAL A 83 12.51 -8.30 -0.66
C VAL A 83 11.49 -7.90 -1.73
N SER A 84 10.98 -6.68 -1.68
CA SER A 84 10.08 -6.15 -2.72
C SER A 84 10.90 -5.37 -3.74
N VAL A 85 10.81 -5.70 -5.03
CA VAL A 85 11.50 -5.01 -6.13
C VAL A 85 10.49 -4.28 -7.01
N GLY A 86 10.51 -2.96 -6.99
CA GLY A 86 9.53 -2.14 -7.69
C GLY A 86 9.42 -0.74 -7.09
N GLY A 87 8.22 -0.17 -7.08
CA GLY A 87 7.88 1.04 -6.32
C GLY A 87 6.98 0.73 -5.12
N ASP A 88 6.36 1.77 -4.56
CA ASP A 88 5.49 1.63 -3.39
C ASP A 88 4.31 0.68 -3.60
N GLY A 89 3.72 0.65 -4.80
CA GLY A 89 2.64 -0.29 -5.11
C GLY A 89 3.06 -1.76 -4.99
N THR A 90 4.30 -2.11 -5.38
CA THR A 90 4.84 -3.46 -5.18
C THR A 90 5.10 -3.74 -3.70
N PHE A 91 5.64 -2.75 -3.00
CA PHE A 91 5.91 -2.86 -1.57
C PHE A 91 4.61 -3.08 -0.77
N LEU A 92 3.58 -2.30 -1.02
CA LEU A 92 2.28 -2.40 -0.34
C LEU A 92 1.60 -3.76 -0.60
N GLN A 93 1.65 -4.26 -1.83
CA GLN A 93 1.15 -5.60 -2.15
C GLN A 93 1.90 -6.69 -1.37
N ALA A 94 3.23 -6.62 -1.32
CA ALA A 94 4.02 -7.57 -0.52
C ALA A 94 3.72 -7.46 0.99
N ALA A 95 3.69 -6.23 1.52
CA ALA A 95 3.45 -5.92 2.93
C ALA A 95 2.10 -6.45 3.45
N ARG A 96 1.09 -6.54 2.58
CA ARG A 96 -0.24 -7.05 2.92
C ARG A 96 -0.26 -8.55 3.19
N SER A 97 0.55 -9.33 2.47
CA SER A 97 0.67 -10.78 2.64
C SER A 97 1.71 -11.15 3.71
N VAL A 98 2.51 -10.19 4.16
CA VAL A 98 3.56 -10.39 5.17
C VAL A 98 3.03 -10.14 6.58
N MET A 99 3.16 -11.15 7.44
CA MET A 99 2.75 -11.07 8.84
C MET A 99 3.91 -10.67 9.76
N ARG A 100 4.85 -11.60 9.98
CA ARG A 100 5.95 -11.45 10.95
C ARG A 100 7.33 -11.32 10.29
N THR A 101 7.47 -11.77 9.04
CA THR A 101 8.72 -11.69 8.31
C THR A 101 9.08 -10.23 8.04
N PRO A 102 10.32 -9.78 8.28
CA PRO A 102 10.72 -8.43 7.90
C PRO A 102 10.69 -8.26 6.38
N ILE A 103 10.52 -7.03 5.92
CA ILE A 103 10.53 -6.67 4.50
C ILE A 103 11.61 -5.61 4.22
N LEU A 104 12.31 -5.74 3.10
CA LEU A 104 13.21 -4.73 2.54
C LEU A 104 12.67 -4.29 1.18
N GLY A 105 12.32 -3.02 1.03
CA GLY A 105 11.92 -2.46 -0.26
C GLY A 105 13.13 -2.02 -1.09
N VAL A 106 13.14 -2.40 -2.37
CA VAL A 106 14.11 -2.02 -3.38
C VAL A 106 13.39 -1.21 -4.46
N ASN A 107 13.76 0.07 -4.57
CA ASN A 107 13.32 0.93 -5.65
C ASN A 107 14.01 0.49 -6.95
N SER A 108 13.22 -0.01 -7.89
CA SER A 108 13.73 -0.49 -9.18
C SER A 108 14.02 0.65 -10.16
N ASP A 109 13.42 1.82 -9.95
CA ASP A 109 13.62 3.00 -10.82
C ASP A 109 13.66 4.29 -9.98
N PRO A 110 14.79 4.55 -9.29
CA PRO A 110 14.93 5.71 -8.41
C PRO A 110 15.02 7.05 -9.15
N LEU A 111 15.14 7.05 -10.47
CA LEU A 111 15.11 8.28 -11.27
C LEU A 111 13.68 8.75 -11.55
N ARG A 112 12.73 7.82 -11.61
CA ARG A 112 11.32 8.12 -11.95
C ARG A 112 10.34 7.95 -10.79
N SER A 113 10.76 7.33 -9.69
CA SER A 113 9.89 7.04 -8.55
C SER A 113 10.60 7.33 -7.23
N GLU A 114 9.94 8.04 -6.31
CA GLU A 114 10.43 8.21 -4.94
C GLU A 114 10.47 6.87 -4.19
N ALA A 115 9.43 6.05 -4.37
CA ALA A 115 9.23 4.77 -3.68
C ALA A 115 9.54 4.88 -2.17
N VAL A 116 8.73 5.67 -1.45
CA VAL A 116 9.01 6.09 -0.07
C VAL A 116 9.21 4.92 0.89
N PHE A 117 8.59 3.76 0.63
CA PHE A 117 8.76 2.55 1.44
C PHE A 117 10.02 1.73 1.11
N CYS A 118 10.79 2.13 0.08
CA CYS A 118 11.98 1.43 -0.36
C CYS A 118 13.26 2.07 0.20
N ALA A 119 14.04 1.25 0.89
CA ALA A 119 15.30 1.66 1.51
C ALA A 119 16.54 1.35 0.65
N ALA A 120 16.37 0.52 -0.38
CA ALA A 120 17.44 0.07 -1.25
C ALA A 120 17.19 0.47 -2.71
N THR A 121 18.25 0.49 -3.50
CA THR A 121 18.23 0.48 -4.98
C THR A 121 19.12 -0.67 -5.44
N ARG A 122 19.19 -0.93 -6.76
CA ARG A 122 20.12 -1.95 -7.30
C ARG A 122 21.58 -1.74 -6.84
N ARG A 123 22.01 -0.47 -6.67
CA ARG A 123 23.38 -0.11 -6.24
C ARG A 123 23.62 -0.39 -4.76
N THR A 124 22.65 -0.09 -3.89
CA THR A 124 22.82 -0.23 -2.43
C THR A 124 22.42 -1.60 -1.90
N PHE A 125 21.64 -2.37 -2.67
CA PHE A 125 21.10 -3.66 -2.25
C PHE A 125 22.15 -4.66 -1.76
N PRO A 126 23.29 -4.91 -2.44
CA PRO A 126 24.24 -5.93 -1.97
C PRO A 126 24.74 -5.67 -0.55
N ARG A 127 25.03 -4.40 -0.22
CA ARG A 127 25.45 -3.99 1.12
C ARG A 127 24.32 -4.17 2.13
N LEU A 128 23.12 -3.65 1.84
CA LEU A 128 21.97 -3.71 2.74
C LEU A 128 21.51 -5.14 2.99
N MET A 129 21.58 -6.01 1.98
CA MET A 129 21.24 -7.41 2.08
C MET A 129 22.21 -8.15 3.03
N ARG A 130 23.52 -7.91 2.93
CA ARG A 130 24.50 -8.47 3.89
C ARG A 130 24.20 -8.04 5.33
N LEU A 131 23.92 -6.74 5.55
CA LEU A 131 23.53 -6.23 6.87
C LEU A 131 22.24 -6.87 7.38
N ALA A 132 21.24 -7.07 6.51
CA ALA A 132 19.98 -7.71 6.86
C ALA A 132 20.18 -9.17 7.27
N LEU A 133 21.01 -9.93 6.54
CA LEU A 133 21.31 -11.32 6.86
C LEU A 133 22.03 -11.48 8.20
N GLN A 134 22.95 -10.56 8.49
CA GLN A 134 23.67 -10.47 9.77
C GLN A 134 22.80 -9.93 10.92
N GLY A 135 21.55 -9.50 10.66
CA GLY A 135 20.69 -8.89 11.67
C GLY A 135 21.09 -7.49 12.09
N ARG A 136 22.00 -6.84 11.35
CA ARG A 136 22.57 -5.50 11.64
C ARG A 136 21.82 -4.36 10.96
N LEU A 137 20.90 -4.65 10.04
CA LEU A 137 20.11 -3.62 9.37
C LEU A 137 18.93 -3.19 10.28
N PRO A 138 18.83 -1.91 10.67
CA PRO A 138 17.77 -1.42 11.54
C PRO A 138 16.38 -1.66 10.95
N ALA A 139 15.40 -1.88 11.83
CA ALA A 139 14.01 -2.13 11.45
C ALA A 139 13.09 -1.07 12.02
N LEU A 140 12.34 -0.38 11.16
CA LEU A 140 11.22 0.46 11.57
C LEU A 140 9.94 -0.41 11.68
N ARG A 141 9.15 -0.18 12.73
CA ARG A 141 7.88 -0.87 12.95
C ARG A 141 6.73 0.02 12.48
N LEU A 142 6.06 -0.39 11.41
CA LEU A 142 4.91 0.32 10.84
C LEU A 142 3.61 -0.35 11.25
N HIS A 143 2.73 0.40 11.90
CA HIS A 143 1.40 -0.08 12.28
C HIS A 143 0.45 -0.07 11.10
N ARG A 144 -0.46 -1.05 11.05
CA ARG A 144 -1.40 -1.28 9.96
C ARG A 144 -2.84 -1.15 10.43
N LEU A 145 -3.77 -0.80 9.55
CA LEU A 145 -5.19 -0.84 9.83
C LEU A 145 -5.72 -2.27 9.69
N GLN A 146 -6.50 -2.69 10.68
CA GLN A 146 -7.33 -3.89 10.61
C GLN A 146 -8.76 -3.47 10.32
N VAL A 147 -9.41 -4.19 9.41
CA VAL A 147 -10.78 -3.97 9.00
C VAL A 147 -11.63 -5.19 9.36
N ARG A 148 -12.83 -4.96 9.90
CA ARG A 148 -13.89 -5.95 9.99
C ARG A 148 -15.07 -5.51 9.13
N LEU A 149 -15.68 -6.45 8.42
CA LEU A 149 -16.94 -6.26 7.72
C LEU A 149 -18.01 -7.08 8.44
N ASN A 150 -19.06 -6.42 8.93
CA ASN A 150 -20.18 -7.05 9.64
C ASN A 150 -19.69 -7.96 10.79
N GLY A 151 -18.75 -7.45 11.61
CA GLY A 151 -18.12 -8.17 12.72
C GLY A 151 -17.04 -9.19 12.31
N ARG A 152 -16.92 -9.56 11.03
CA ARG A 152 -15.93 -10.53 10.55
C ARG A 152 -14.60 -9.86 10.19
N PRO A 153 -13.47 -10.24 10.81
CA PRO A 153 -12.17 -9.67 10.48
C PRO A 153 -11.70 -10.09 9.09
N LEU A 154 -11.16 -9.13 8.34
CA LEU A 154 -10.46 -9.43 7.10
C LEU A 154 -9.05 -9.95 7.41
N ALA A 155 -8.59 -10.90 6.59
CA ALA A 155 -7.25 -11.48 6.74
C ALA A 155 -6.13 -10.47 6.45
N LEU A 156 -6.41 -9.53 5.53
CA LEU A 156 -5.46 -8.51 5.09
C LEU A 156 -5.51 -7.28 6.00
N ARG A 157 -4.37 -6.61 6.12
CA ARG A 157 -4.22 -5.34 6.85
C ARG A 157 -3.68 -4.27 5.91
N ALA A 158 -4.22 -3.06 5.99
CA ALA A 158 -3.75 -1.93 5.17
C ALA A 158 -2.57 -1.22 5.84
N LEU A 159 -1.47 -1.03 5.10
CA LEU A 159 -0.30 -0.29 5.58
C LEU A 159 -0.42 1.22 5.31
N ASN A 160 -1.04 1.60 4.20
CA ASN A 160 -1.22 2.97 3.77
C ASN A 160 -2.57 3.48 4.30
N ASP A 161 -3.67 3.02 3.70
CA ASP A 161 -5.00 3.57 3.92
C ASP A 161 -6.13 2.60 3.55
N VAL A 162 -7.33 2.96 4.01
CA VAL A 162 -8.61 2.41 3.61
C VAL A 162 -9.44 3.54 3.00
N LEU A 163 -9.84 3.41 1.74
CA LEU A 163 -10.81 4.30 1.09
C LEU A 163 -12.19 3.69 1.15
N VAL A 164 -13.16 4.35 1.76
CA VAL A 164 -14.58 3.96 1.67
C VAL A 164 -15.30 4.91 0.73
N VAL A 165 -15.85 4.41 -0.38
CA VAL A 165 -16.37 5.25 -1.46
C VAL A 165 -17.44 4.52 -2.28
N HIS A 166 -18.27 5.30 -2.99
CA HIS A 166 -19.09 4.78 -4.06
C HIS A 166 -18.23 4.32 -5.25
N ASP A 167 -18.66 3.29 -5.98
CA ASP A 167 -17.89 2.75 -7.13
C ASP A 167 -17.83 3.71 -8.32
N ASP A 168 -18.89 4.49 -8.51
CA ASP A 168 -18.99 5.54 -9.52
C ASP A 168 -18.52 6.88 -8.91
N PRO A 169 -17.44 7.50 -9.43
CA PRO A 169 -16.91 8.76 -8.92
C PRO A 169 -17.86 9.96 -9.12
N ALA A 170 -18.85 9.85 -10.02
CA ALA A 170 -19.87 10.89 -10.22
C ALA A 170 -21.00 10.81 -9.17
N THR A 171 -21.00 9.79 -8.30
CA THR A 171 -22.02 9.61 -7.27
C THR A 171 -21.47 9.90 -5.87
N MET A 172 -22.16 10.75 -5.11
CA MET A 172 -21.82 11.00 -3.71
C MET A 172 -22.03 9.76 -2.85
N SER A 173 -21.05 9.47 -2.00
CA SER A 173 -21.12 8.45 -0.96
C SER A 173 -22.02 8.92 0.18
N ARG A 174 -22.91 8.04 0.67
CA ARG A 174 -23.72 8.27 1.87
C ARG A 174 -23.44 7.18 2.89
N TYR A 175 -22.97 7.58 4.06
CA TYR A 175 -22.64 6.67 5.15
C TYR A 175 -22.91 7.29 6.51
N ARG A 176 -23.04 6.44 7.52
CA ARG A 176 -23.04 6.85 8.93
C ARG A 176 -21.66 6.61 9.51
N LEU A 177 -21.05 7.67 10.04
CA LEU A 177 -19.75 7.63 10.68
C LEU A 177 -19.93 7.68 12.19
N ARG A 178 -19.34 6.72 12.91
CA ARG A 178 -19.30 6.70 14.36
C ARG A 178 -17.88 6.58 14.87
N ILE A 179 -17.53 7.44 15.82
CA ILE A 179 -16.23 7.47 16.52
C ILE A 179 -16.51 7.70 18.00
N GLY A 180 -16.27 6.68 18.82
CA GLY A 180 -16.65 6.69 20.24
C GLY A 180 -18.17 6.88 20.41
N ALA A 181 -18.56 7.91 21.16
CA ALA A 181 -19.96 8.28 21.41
C ALA A 181 -20.56 9.18 20.31
N ARG A 182 -19.76 9.73 19.40
CA ARG A 182 -20.24 10.63 18.33
C ARG A 182 -20.65 9.81 17.12
N GLU A 183 -21.82 10.11 16.57
CA GLU A 183 -22.34 9.50 15.35
C GLU A 183 -23.03 10.56 14.48
N GLU A 184 -22.79 10.52 13.17
CA GLU A 184 -23.50 11.38 12.22
C GLU A 184 -23.60 10.72 10.84
N THR A 185 -24.64 11.07 10.09
CA THR A 185 -24.76 10.71 8.67
C THR A 185 -24.06 11.76 7.82
N GLN A 186 -23.18 11.31 6.92
CA GLN A 186 -22.44 12.17 6.01
C GLN A 186 -22.77 11.85 4.55
N LYS A 187 -22.70 12.88 3.72
CA LYS A 187 -22.60 12.78 2.26
C LYS A 187 -21.29 13.42 1.82
N SER A 188 -20.52 12.73 0.99
CA SER A 188 -19.17 13.15 0.61
C SER A 188 -18.70 12.38 -0.63
N SER A 189 -17.52 12.69 -1.17
CA SER A 189 -16.88 11.87 -2.22
C SER A 189 -16.16 10.63 -1.67
N GLY A 190 -16.42 10.27 -0.41
CA GLY A 190 -15.84 9.13 0.28
C GLY A 190 -15.13 9.52 1.57
N LEU A 191 -14.50 8.52 2.19
CA LEU A 191 -13.81 8.63 3.47
C LEU A 191 -12.45 7.93 3.39
N TRP A 192 -11.39 8.68 3.67
CA TRP A 192 -10.07 8.12 3.95
C TRP A 192 -9.94 7.75 5.41
N VAL A 193 -9.34 6.59 5.68
CA VAL A 193 -8.77 6.23 6.99
C VAL A 193 -7.34 5.78 6.75
N SER A 194 -6.36 6.47 7.32
CA SER A 194 -4.93 6.28 7.02
C SER A 194 -4.12 5.97 8.26
N THR A 195 -3.12 5.09 8.12
CA THR A 195 -2.09 4.91 9.14
C THR A 195 -1.17 6.13 9.22
N ALA A 196 -0.21 6.10 10.14
CA ALA A 196 0.89 7.06 10.14
C ALA A 196 1.81 6.91 8.91
N ALA A 197 2.05 5.68 8.45
CA ALA A 197 2.87 5.41 7.28
C ALA A 197 2.21 5.94 5.98
N GLY A 198 0.88 5.88 5.88
CA GLY A 198 0.14 6.44 4.75
C GLY A 198 -0.21 7.93 4.86
N SER A 199 0.17 8.58 5.97
CA SER A 199 -0.16 9.98 6.23
C SER A 199 0.48 10.97 5.26
N SER A 200 1.47 10.53 4.47
CA SER A 200 2.12 11.30 3.41
C SER A 200 1.53 11.09 2.02
N SER A 201 0.52 10.20 1.89
CA SER A 201 -0.09 9.79 0.62
C SER A 201 -1.37 10.61 0.32
N ALA A 202 -2.35 10.00 -0.36
CA ALA A 202 -3.61 10.64 -0.77
C ALA A 202 -4.36 11.35 0.38
N VAL A 203 -4.27 10.85 1.61
CA VAL A 203 -4.91 11.50 2.77
C VAL A 203 -4.35 12.89 3.04
N LEU A 204 -3.05 13.13 2.77
CA LEU A 204 -2.42 14.44 2.94
C LEU A 204 -3.00 15.44 1.95
N ALA A 205 -3.11 15.04 0.68
CA ALA A 205 -3.74 15.85 -0.37
C ALA A 205 -5.23 16.13 -0.06
N ALA A 206 -5.90 15.23 0.65
CA ALA A 206 -7.26 15.43 1.14
C ALA A 206 -7.37 16.32 2.40
N GLY A 207 -6.27 16.96 2.83
CA GLY A 207 -6.22 17.83 4.01
C GLY A 207 -5.95 17.10 5.33
N GLY A 208 -5.48 15.85 5.29
CA GLY A 208 -4.90 15.15 6.44
C GLY A 208 -3.61 15.81 6.95
N VAL A 209 -3.00 15.22 7.97
CA VAL A 209 -1.73 15.70 8.53
C VAL A 209 -0.66 14.60 8.45
N ARG A 210 0.60 14.97 8.22
CA ARG A 210 1.71 14.02 8.31
C ARG A 210 1.87 13.55 9.76
N LEU A 211 2.13 12.25 9.91
CA LEU A 211 2.40 11.61 11.18
C LEU A 211 3.76 10.90 11.11
N PRO A 212 4.54 10.88 12.21
CA PRO A 212 5.76 10.08 12.26
C PRO A 212 5.44 8.60 12.01
N TRP A 213 6.16 7.94 11.11
CA TRP A 213 5.79 6.60 10.62
C TRP A 213 5.62 5.52 11.70
N GLY A 214 6.40 5.59 12.78
CA GLY A 214 6.29 4.68 13.93
C GLY A 214 5.18 5.04 14.92
N ALA A 215 4.43 6.12 14.70
CA ALA A 215 3.40 6.57 15.61
C ALA A 215 2.27 5.54 15.71
N LYS A 216 1.85 5.27 16.94
CA LYS A 216 0.68 4.44 17.25
C LYS A 216 -0.61 5.27 17.13
N ARG A 217 -0.80 5.92 15.98
CA ARG A 217 -1.96 6.76 15.68
C ARG A 217 -2.39 6.53 14.24
N PHE A 218 -3.64 6.82 13.95
CA PHE A 218 -4.19 6.81 12.60
C PHE A 218 -5.10 8.02 12.45
N GLN A 219 -5.51 8.35 11.24
CA GLN A 219 -6.38 9.49 11.00
C GLN A 219 -7.51 9.13 10.06
N TYR A 220 -8.56 9.94 10.08
CA TYR A 220 -9.64 9.86 9.12
C TYR A 220 -9.87 11.22 8.46
N ARG A 221 -10.34 11.21 7.22
CA ARG A 221 -10.63 12.40 6.44
C ARG A 221 -11.74 12.14 5.43
N PRO A 222 -12.98 12.61 5.70
CA PRO A 222 -14.01 12.67 4.67
C PRO A 222 -13.57 13.59 3.53
N ARG A 223 -13.85 13.19 2.28
CA ARG A 223 -13.48 13.92 1.06
C ARG A 223 -14.64 14.79 0.58
N GLU A 224 -14.40 16.06 0.28
CA GLU A 224 -15.41 16.97 -0.27
C GLU A 224 -16.79 16.85 0.43
N ILE A 225 -16.82 16.96 1.76
CA ILE A 225 -18.08 16.85 2.54
C ILE A 225 -19.13 17.79 1.96
N TYR A 226 -20.32 17.25 1.65
CA TYR A 226 -21.45 18.03 1.15
C TYR A 226 -21.91 19.03 2.22
N ARG A 227 -21.94 20.32 1.86
CA ARG A 227 -22.30 21.45 2.73
C ARG A 227 -23.68 22.02 2.36
N GLY A 228 -24.73 21.22 2.53
CA GLY A 228 -26.12 21.68 2.40
C GLY A 228 -26.74 22.12 3.73
N ARG A 229 -27.93 22.74 3.67
CA ARG A 229 -28.71 23.22 4.83
C ARG A 229 -28.91 22.17 5.93
N LEU A 230 -29.06 20.89 5.54
CA LEU A 230 -29.28 19.75 6.44
C LEU A 230 -27.98 19.03 6.87
N SER A 231 -26.81 19.51 6.47
CA SER A 231 -25.53 18.79 6.56
C SER A 231 -24.54 19.51 7.50
N ARG A 232 -24.85 19.55 8.81
CA ARG A 232 -23.94 20.07 9.84
C ARG A 232 -23.04 18.96 10.41
N CYS A 233 -22.10 18.50 9.60
CA CYS A 233 -21.12 17.48 10.01
C CYS A 233 -20.08 18.06 10.99
N ARG A 234 -19.86 17.38 12.13
CA ARG A 234 -18.82 17.71 13.13
C ARG A 234 -17.59 16.79 12.98
N LEU A 235 -17.76 15.58 12.45
CA LEU A 235 -16.67 14.62 12.23
C LEU A 235 -15.99 14.89 10.87
N ARG A 236 -15.28 16.02 10.76
CA ARG A 236 -14.64 16.50 9.51
C ARG A 236 -13.24 15.94 9.26
N GLY A 237 -12.79 15.01 10.09
CA GLY A 237 -11.46 14.43 10.08
C GLY A 237 -10.66 14.77 11.32
N GLY A 238 -9.60 14.01 11.56
CA GLY A 238 -8.77 14.16 12.75
C GLY A 238 -7.88 12.95 13.00
N VAL A 239 -6.90 13.13 13.89
CA VAL A 239 -6.01 12.07 14.35
C VAL A 239 -6.65 11.34 15.52
N LEU A 240 -6.66 10.02 15.46
CA LEU A 240 -7.27 9.12 16.42
C LEU A 240 -6.19 8.39 17.25
N PRO A 241 -6.45 8.17 18.55
CA PRO A 241 -5.54 7.43 19.42
C PRO A 241 -5.50 5.94 19.06
N PRO A 242 -4.49 5.18 19.50
CA PRO A 242 -4.25 3.81 19.05
C PRO A 242 -5.38 2.80 19.32
N ARG A 243 -6.21 3.06 20.34
CA ARG A 243 -7.34 2.20 20.74
C ARG A 243 -8.69 2.70 20.22
N ALA A 244 -8.71 3.80 19.48
CA ALA A 244 -9.95 4.26 18.86
C ALA A 244 -10.42 3.27 17.79
N GLU A 245 -11.73 3.19 17.64
CA GLU A 245 -12.40 2.45 16.58
C GLU A 245 -13.26 3.42 15.78
N LEU A 246 -13.13 3.35 14.47
CA LEU A 246 -13.94 4.10 13.52
C LEU A 246 -14.93 3.11 12.88
N ARG A 247 -16.23 3.39 12.98
CA ARG A 247 -17.28 2.59 12.35
C ARG A 247 -17.92 3.36 11.21
N VAL A 248 -18.07 2.69 10.07
CA VAL A 248 -18.78 3.21 8.90
C VAL A 248 -19.93 2.27 8.60
N THR A 249 -21.17 2.75 8.70
CA THR A 249 -22.34 2.02 8.18
C THR A 249 -22.66 2.57 6.80
N TRP A 250 -22.61 1.73 5.78
CA TRP A 250 -22.89 2.12 4.40
C TRP A 250 -24.40 2.29 4.19
N LEU A 251 -24.84 3.42 3.62
CA LEU A 251 -26.25 3.75 3.46
C LEU A 251 -26.68 3.82 1.99
N MET A 252 -26.00 3.07 1.12
CA MET A 252 -26.32 2.99 -0.31
C MET A 252 -26.33 1.53 -0.80
N ARG A 253 -26.94 1.29 -1.96
CA ARG A 253 -27.05 -0.05 -2.55
C ARG A 253 -25.70 -0.62 -3.01
N ARG A 254 -24.78 0.24 -3.45
CA ARG A 254 -23.47 -0.11 -4.00
C ARG A 254 -22.41 0.81 -3.42
N GLY A 255 -21.23 0.27 -3.16
CA GLY A 255 -20.04 0.99 -2.72
C GLY A 255 -18.91 0.00 -2.48
N SER A 256 -17.74 0.50 -2.10
CA SER A 256 -16.58 -0.34 -1.80
C SER A 256 -15.67 0.27 -0.75
N ALA A 257 -14.97 -0.61 -0.04
CA ALA A 257 -13.75 -0.25 0.68
C ALA A 257 -12.51 -0.78 -0.06
N PHE A 258 -11.54 0.09 -0.29
CA PHE A 258 -10.26 -0.25 -0.92
C PHE A 258 -9.13 -0.24 0.10
N LEU A 259 -8.27 -1.26 0.09
CA LEU A 259 -7.13 -1.39 1.01
C LEU A 259 -5.81 -1.22 0.26
N ASP A 260 -5.06 -0.17 0.59
CA ASP A 260 -3.78 0.18 -0.04
C ASP A 260 -3.88 0.29 -1.57
N GLY A 261 -4.90 1.00 -2.05
CA GLY A 261 -5.19 1.16 -3.48
C GLY A 261 -6.15 0.11 -4.06
N PRO A 262 -6.24 0.00 -5.40
CA PRO A 262 -7.39 -0.63 -6.07
C PRO A 262 -7.39 -2.17 -6.01
N HIS A 263 -6.26 -2.79 -5.68
CA HIS A 263 -6.08 -4.24 -5.83
C HIS A 263 -6.81 -5.08 -4.78
N VAL A 264 -7.27 -4.49 -3.67
CA VAL A 264 -8.29 -5.11 -2.82
C VAL A 264 -9.48 -4.20 -2.70
N LYS A 265 -10.59 -4.72 -3.21
CA LYS A 265 -11.90 -4.11 -3.23
C LYS A 265 -12.83 -5.00 -2.41
N ILE A 266 -13.37 -4.44 -1.32
CA ILE A 266 -14.40 -5.07 -0.50
C ILE A 266 -15.73 -4.44 -0.92
N PRO A 267 -16.62 -5.17 -1.61
CA PRO A 267 -17.92 -4.62 -1.97
C PRO A 267 -18.75 -4.35 -0.72
N LEU A 268 -19.45 -3.21 -0.73
CA LEU A 268 -20.37 -2.78 0.32
C LEU A 268 -21.79 -2.67 -0.24
N ARG A 269 -22.73 -3.16 0.54
CA ARG A 269 -24.17 -3.11 0.32
C ARG A 269 -24.83 -2.30 1.43
N PHE A 270 -26.11 -2.00 1.24
CA PHE A 270 -26.87 -1.24 2.22
C PHE A 270 -26.80 -1.90 3.60
N ALA A 271 -26.56 -1.08 4.62
CA ALA A 271 -26.39 -1.46 6.02
C ALA A 271 -25.11 -2.26 6.37
N ASP A 272 -24.22 -2.52 5.40
CA ASP A 272 -22.91 -3.10 5.73
C ASP A 272 -22.14 -2.18 6.67
N ARG A 273 -21.47 -2.80 7.66
CA ARG A 273 -20.72 -2.12 8.70
C ARG A 273 -19.24 -2.45 8.58
N LEU A 274 -18.44 -1.43 8.32
CA LEU A 274 -16.99 -1.50 8.43
C LEU A 274 -16.56 -0.99 9.79
N GLU A 275 -15.72 -1.77 10.47
CA GLU A 275 -15.02 -1.38 11.69
C GLU A 275 -13.53 -1.31 11.37
N ILE A 276 -12.93 -0.13 11.55
CA ILE A 276 -11.54 0.14 11.21
C ILE A 276 -10.80 0.56 12.48
N ARG A 277 -9.70 -0.15 12.78
CA ARG A 277 -8.87 0.10 13.96
C ARG A 277 -7.39 -0.08 13.64
N LEU A 278 -6.52 0.50 14.45
CA LEU A 278 -5.08 0.27 14.35
C LEU A 278 -4.71 -1.10 14.95
N SER A 279 -3.93 -1.89 14.23
CA SER A 279 -3.37 -3.16 14.71
C SER A 279 -2.14 -2.90 15.57
N LEU A 280 -2.24 -3.23 16.87
CA LEU A 280 -1.16 -2.99 17.85
C LEU A 280 -0.24 -4.21 18.05
N THR A 281 -0.66 -5.41 17.65
CA THR A 281 0.04 -6.68 17.93
C THR A 281 1.00 -7.12 16.84
N ASP A 282 0.78 -6.70 15.59
CA ASP A 282 1.52 -7.21 14.42
C ASP A 282 2.00 -6.07 13.48
N PRO A 283 2.86 -5.15 13.97
CA PRO A 283 3.44 -4.14 13.10
C PRO A 283 4.34 -4.79 12.04
N LEU A 284 4.32 -4.23 10.83
CA LEU A 284 5.24 -4.64 9.77
C LEU A 284 6.65 -4.15 10.12
N ARG A 285 7.64 -5.05 10.05
CA ARG A 285 9.05 -4.70 10.24
C ARG A 285 9.68 -4.37 8.90
N VAL A 286 10.01 -3.11 8.67
CA VAL A 286 10.63 -2.65 7.42
C VAL A 286 12.10 -2.34 7.68
N LEU A 287 12.99 -3.00 6.95
CA LEU A 287 14.44 -2.88 7.15
C LEU A 287 15.03 -1.73 6.35
N GLY A 288 16.00 -1.04 6.95
CA GLY A 288 16.81 0.01 6.30
C GLY A 288 16.08 1.34 6.07
N LEU A 289 14.80 1.39 6.41
CA LEU A 289 13.97 2.56 6.24
C LEU A 289 14.34 3.62 7.27
N ARG A 290 14.65 4.83 6.79
CA ARG A 290 14.97 5.97 7.66
C ARG A 290 13.67 6.54 8.21
N SER A 291 13.64 6.88 9.50
CA SER A 291 12.50 7.60 10.07
C SER A 291 12.40 8.96 9.39
N ASN A 292 11.31 9.22 8.66
CA ASN A 292 11.08 10.52 8.06
C ASN A 292 10.69 11.49 9.18
N SER A 293 11.65 12.30 9.63
CA SER A 293 11.45 13.43 10.54
C SER A 293 11.46 14.72 9.72
N ARG A 294 10.47 14.88 8.84
CA ARG A 294 10.12 16.15 8.18
C ARG A 294 8.60 16.22 8.00
#